data_AF-A0A835U125-F1
#
_entry.id   AF-A0A835U125-F1
#
_cell.length_a   1.000
_cell.length_b   1.000
_cell.length_c   1.000
_cell.angle_alpha   90.00
_cell.angle_beta   90.00
_cell.angle_gamma   90.00
#
_symmetry.space_group_name_H-M   'P 1'
#
loop_
_entity.id
_entity.type
_entity.pdbx_description
1 polymer ?
#
loop_
_entity_poly.entity_id
_entity_poly.type
_entity_poly.pdbx_seq_one_letter_code
_entity_poly.pdbx_strand_id
1 'polypeptide(L)'
;MAASRRLMKELEEIRKCGMKNFRNIQVDEANLLTWQGLIVPDNPPYDKGAFRIEINFPAEYPFKPPKITFKTKIYHPNIDEKGQVCLPVISAENWKPATKTDQVIQSLIALVNDPQPEHPLRADLAEEYSKDRKKFCKNAEEFTKKYGEKRPVKDCVCLRGCDRMPREGTEGLSDCSNSGRAAPAAPIQLHRSEVSVRRR
;
A
#
# COMPACT_ATOMS: atom_id res chain seq x y z
N MET A 1 -29.25 -16.35 9.61
CA MET A 1 -28.08 -16.90 8.90
C MET A 1 -26.86 -16.93 9.83
N ALA A 2 -26.22 -18.09 10.03
CA ALA A 2 -25.05 -18.20 10.91
C ALA A 2 -23.80 -17.50 10.34
N ALA A 3 -23.60 -17.57 9.02
CA ALA A 3 -22.52 -16.90 8.29
C ALA A 3 -22.53 -15.38 8.50
N SER A 4 -23.67 -14.73 8.27
CA SER A 4 -23.82 -13.27 8.36
C SER A 4 -23.49 -12.71 9.74
N ARG A 5 -23.86 -13.42 10.83
CA ARG A 5 -23.53 -13.00 12.20
C ARG A 5 -22.02 -13.01 12.47
N ARG A 6 -21.31 -13.99 11.92
CA ARG A 6 -19.85 -14.05 12.03
C ARG A 6 -19.19 -12.96 11.20
N LEU A 7 -19.62 -12.79 9.95
CA LEU A 7 -19.10 -11.76 9.05
C LEU A 7 -19.28 -10.34 9.59
N MET A 8 -20.43 -10.03 10.21
CA MET A 8 -20.63 -8.73 10.86
C MET A 8 -19.59 -8.47 11.97
N LYS A 9 -19.35 -9.46 12.83
CA LYS A 9 -18.34 -9.34 13.90
C LYS A 9 -16.93 -9.17 13.33
N GLU A 10 -16.55 -9.96 12.33
CA GLU A 10 -15.25 -9.83 11.69
C GLU A 10 -15.07 -8.47 10.99
N LEU A 11 -16.13 -7.94 10.37
CA LEU A 11 -16.11 -6.62 9.74
C LEU A 11 -15.90 -5.51 10.77
N GLU A 12 -16.59 -5.57 11.90
CA GLU A 12 -16.40 -4.63 13.01
C GLU A 12 -14.98 -4.71 13.58
N GLU A 13 -14.46 -5.92 13.81
CA GLU A 13 -13.08 -6.14 14.27
C GLU A 13 -12.06 -5.53 13.29
N ILE A 14 -12.23 -5.76 11.99
CA ILE A 14 -11.34 -5.23 10.95
C ILE A 14 -11.39 -3.69 10.90
N ARG A 15 -12.59 -3.10 10.97
CA ARG A 15 -12.77 -1.64 11.00
C ARG A 15 -12.14 -1.02 12.25
N LYS A 16 -12.28 -1.67 13.41
CA LYS A 16 -11.71 -1.22 14.68
C LYS A 16 -10.19 -1.36 14.74
N CYS A 17 -9.64 -2.44 14.18
CA CYS A 17 -8.20 -2.67 14.11
C CYS A 17 -7.50 -1.67 13.20
N GLY A 18 -8.21 -1.14 12.19
CA GLY A 18 -7.71 -0.08 11.33
C GLY A 18 -6.50 -0.54 10.50
N MET A 19 -6.66 -1.61 9.73
CA MET A 19 -5.59 -2.14 8.88
C MET A 19 -5.05 -1.06 7.95
N LYS A 20 -3.76 -0.72 8.09
CA LYS A 20 -3.14 0.36 7.32
C LYS A 20 -3.17 0.07 5.81
N ASN A 21 -3.04 -1.20 5.46
CA ASN A 21 -2.79 -1.69 4.10
C ASN A 21 -4.07 -2.20 3.42
N PHE A 22 -5.21 -2.12 4.10
CA PHE A 22 -6.53 -2.44 3.54
C PHE A 22 -7.53 -1.35 3.93
N ARG A 23 -7.92 -0.55 2.94
CA ARG A 23 -8.70 0.69 3.10
C ARG A 23 -10.00 0.63 2.30
N ASN A 24 -10.86 1.63 2.50
CA ASN A 24 -12.10 1.83 1.75
C ASN A 24 -12.98 0.57 1.70
N ILE A 25 -13.19 -0.06 2.86
CA ILE A 25 -13.98 -1.29 2.97
C ILE A 25 -15.45 -0.96 2.79
N GLN A 26 -16.01 -1.42 1.67
CA GLN A 26 -17.42 -1.29 1.31
C GLN A 26 -18.08 -2.66 1.43
N VAL A 27 -19.16 -2.72 2.19
CA VAL A 27 -19.99 -3.91 2.35
C VAL A 27 -21.42 -3.48 2.21
N ASP A 28 -22.18 -4.16 1.36
CA ASP A 28 -23.61 -3.91 1.20
C ASP A 28 -24.37 -4.45 2.42
N GLU A 29 -25.24 -3.63 3.00
CA GLU A 29 -26.08 -4.00 4.15
C GLU A 29 -27.08 -5.10 3.77
N ALA A 30 -27.54 -5.12 2.52
CA ALA A 30 -28.42 -6.17 2.00
C ALA A 30 -27.65 -7.47 1.70
N ASN A 31 -26.36 -7.37 1.37
CA ASN A 31 -25.52 -8.51 1.02
C ASN A 31 -24.15 -8.48 1.73
N LEU A 32 -24.15 -8.94 2.98
CA LEU A 32 -22.94 -9.10 3.79
C LEU A 32 -21.97 -10.18 3.26
N LEU A 33 -22.34 -10.93 2.23
CA LEU A 33 -21.49 -11.98 1.64
C LEU A 33 -20.53 -11.44 0.57
N THR A 34 -20.64 -10.17 0.18
CA THR A 34 -19.73 -9.57 -0.79
C THR A 34 -19.10 -8.32 -0.19
N TRP A 35 -17.78 -8.35 -0.04
CA TRP A 35 -17.01 -7.24 0.49
C TRP A 35 -16.11 -6.70 -0.59
N GLN A 36 -15.98 -5.39 -0.66
CA GLN A 36 -15.00 -4.73 -1.50
C GLN A 36 -14.06 -3.92 -0.63
N GLY A 37 -12.81 -3.83 -1.05
CA GLY A 37 -11.84 -2.99 -0.38
C GLY A 37 -10.62 -2.76 -1.23
N LEU A 38 -9.77 -1.86 -0.76
CA LEU A 38 -8.63 -1.34 -1.48
C LEU A 38 -7.34 -1.75 -0.76
N ILE A 39 -6.55 -2.59 -1.39
CA ILE A 39 -5.21 -2.95 -0.92
C ILE A 39 -4.25 -1.81 -1.25
N VAL A 40 -3.47 -1.40 -0.26
CA VAL A 40 -2.46 -0.35 -0.38
C VAL A 40 -1.10 -0.97 -0.04
N PRO A 41 -0.36 -1.51 -1.03
CA PRO A 41 0.95 -2.12 -0.81
C PRO A 41 1.97 -1.08 -0.39
N ASP A 42 2.88 -1.39 0.52
CA ASP A 42 3.93 -0.45 0.94
C ASP A 42 5.24 -0.61 0.16
N ASN A 43 5.42 -1.76 -0.49
CA ASN A 43 6.68 -2.11 -1.15
C ASN A 43 6.64 -1.83 -2.66
N PRO A 44 7.74 -1.34 -3.24
CA PRO A 44 7.89 -1.31 -4.69
C PRO A 44 7.89 -2.76 -5.24
N PRO A 45 7.35 -2.99 -6.45
CA PRO A 45 6.96 -2.00 -7.46
C PRO A 45 5.50 -1.49 -7.37
N TYR A 46 4.75 -1.89 -6.35
CA TYR A 46 3.30 -1.65 -6.25
C TYR A 46 2.92 -0.47 -5.33
N ASP A 47 3.91 0.15 -4.69
CA ASP A 47 3.82 1.26 -3.75
C ASP A 47 3.25 2.57 -4.34
N LYS A 48 3.16 2.68 -5.66
CA LYS A 48 2.66 3.89 -6.35
C LYS A 48 1.16 3.85 -6.65
N GLY A 49 0.51 2.70 -6.45
CA GLY A 49 -0.92 2.52 -6.70
C GLY A 49 -1.63 1.83 -5.55
N ALA A 50 -2.91 1.60 -5.74
CA ALA A 50 -3.74 0.78 -4.87
C ALA A 50 -4.60 -0.18 -5.72
N PHE A 51 -4.99 -1.31 -5.15
CA PHE A 51 -5.64 -2.39 -5.89
C PHE A 51 -6.94 -2.80 -5.22
N ARG A 52 -8.04 -2.63 -5.95
CA ARG A 52 -9.36 -2.99 -5.47
C ARG A 52 -9.56 -4.48 -5.60
N ILE A 53 -9.99 -5.08 -4.50
CA ILE A 53 -10.35 -6.48 -4.42
C ILE A 53 -11.81 -6.61 -4.02
N GLU A 54 -12.39 -7.72 -4.43
CA GLU A 54 -13.70 -8.20 -3.99
C GLU A 54 -13.53 -9.56 -3.33
N ILE A 55 -14.10 -9.72 -2.15
CA ILE A 55 -14.14 -10.95 -1.37
C ILE A 55 -15.58 -11.43 -1.39
N ASN A 56 -15.80 -12.59 -1.99
CA ASN A 56 -17.10 -13.25 -2.07
C ASN A 56 -17.13 -14.45 -1.13
N PHE A 57 -18.00 -14.38 -0.13
CA PHE A 57 -18.22 -15.43 0.85
C PHE A 57 -19.34 -16.36 0.35
N PRO A 58 -19.12 -17.69 0.34
CA PRO A 58 -20.20 -18.63 0.06
C PRO A 58 -21.24 -18.62 1.19
N ALA A 59 -22.48 -19.04 0.89
CA ALA A 59 -23.54 -19.15 1.89
C ALA A 59 -23.18 -20.14 3.03
N GLU A 60 -22.35 -21.13 2.73
CA GLU A 60 -21.84 -22.11 3.68
C GLU A 60 -20.61 -21.65 4.47
N TYR A 61 -20.20 -20.38 4.35
CA TYR A 61 -19.15 -19.82 5.20
C TYR A 61 -19.53 -19.97 6.70
N PRO A 62 -18.62 -20.41 7.58
CA PRO A 62 -17.18 -20.60 7.40
C PRO A 62 -16.75 -22.03 6.99
N PHE A 63 -17.67 -22.92 6.63
CA PHE A 63 -17.31 -24.29 6.23
C PHE A 63 -16.66 -24.36 4.84
N LYS A 64 -17.01 -23.42 3.95
CA LYS A 64 -16.33 -23.22 2.67
C LYS A 64 -15.51 -21.92 2.68
N PRO A 65 -14.33 -21.89 2.02
CA PRO A 65 -13.48 -20.70 1.96
C PRO A 65 -14.12 -19.57 1.14
N PRO A 66 -13.77 -18.31 1.42
CA PRO A 66 -14.11 -17.19 0.54
C PRO A 66 -13.30 -17.23 -0.75
N LYS A 67 -13.82 -16.58 -1.79
CA LYS A 67 -13.11 -16.35 -3.06
C LYS A 67 -12.72 -14.88 -3.16
N ILE A 68 -11.47 -14.62 -3.56
CA ILE A 68 -10.96 -13.25 -3.75
C ILE A 68 -10.73 -13.00 -5.23
N THR A 69 -11.09 -11.82 -5.70
CA THR A 69 -10.86 -11.39 -7.08
C THR A 69 -10.42 -9.93 -7.11
N PHE A 70 -9.33 -9.66 -7.81
CA PHE A 70 -8.88 -8.30 -8.09
C PHE A 70 -9.77 -7.68 -9.17
N LYS A 71 -10.36 -6.53 -8.85
CA LYS A 71 -11.10 -5.70 -9.82
C LYS A 71 -10.15 -4.78 -10.58
N THR A 72 -9.08 -4.33 -9.92
CA THR A 72 -8.01 -3.56 -10.55
C THR A 72 -6.99 -4.50 -11.18
N LYS A 73 -6.60 -4.23 -12.43
CA LYS A 73 -5.55 -5.02 -13.10
C LYS A 73 -4.21 -4.82 -12.38
N ILE A 74 -3.45 -5.89 -12.22
CA ILE A 74 -2.14 -5.88 -11.57
C ILE A 74 -1.14 -6.72 -12.37
N TYR A 75 0.12 -6.28 -12.42
CA TYR A 75 1.21 -7.01 -13.07
C TYR A 75 1.93 -7.87 -12.03
N HIS A 76 1.42 -9.07 -11.76
CA HIS A 76 1.91 -9.92 -10.67
C HIS A 76 1.94 -11.41 -11.09
N PRO A 77 2.99 -12.18 -10.79
CA PRO A 77 3.10 -13.57 -11.25
C PRO A 77 2.06 -14.51 -10.61
N ASN A 78 1.63 -14.23 -9.38
CA ASN A 78 0.61 -15.03 -8.68
C ASN A 78 -0.85 -14.56 -8.90
N ILE A 79 -1.09 -13.59 -9.80
CA ILE A 79 -2.44 -13.07 -10.09
C ILE A 79 -2.68 -13.12 -11.60
N ASP A 80 -3.78 -13.74 -12.00
CA ASP A 80 -4.17 -13.85 -13.41
C ASP A 80 -4.73 -12.51 -13.96
N GLU A 81 -4.81 -12.35 -15.28
CA GLU A 81 -5.37 -11.18 -15.95
C GLU A 81 -6.85 -10.93 -15.61
N LYS A 82 -7.58 -12.00 -15.24
CA LYS A 82 -8.95 -11.91 -14.72
C LYS A 82 -9.03 -11.51 -13.25
N GLY A 83 -7.88 -11.30 -12.60
CA GLY A 83 -7.78 -10.94 -11.19
C GLY A 83 -7.94 -12.11 -10.23
N GLN A 84 -7.87 -13.35 -10.71
CA GLN A 84 -7.90 -14.53 -9.85
C GLN A 84 -6.55 -14.71 -9.15
N VAL A 85 -6.60 -15.13 -7.88
CA VAL A 85 -5.42 -15.37 -7.05
C VAL A 85 -5.50 -16.75 -6.41
N CYS A 86 -4.39 -17.48 -6.42
CA CYS A 86 -4.26 -18.72 -5.67
C CYS A 86 -3.60 -18.42 -4.32
N LEU A 87 -4.38 -18.54 -3.24
CA LEU A 87 -3.89 -18.32 -1.89
C LEU A 87 -3.99 -19.63 -1.10
N PRO A 88 -2.89 -20.17 -0.55
CA PRO A 88 -2.90 -21.43 0.17
C PRO A 88 -3.91 -21.44 1.33
N VAL A 89 -4.07 -20.31 2.04
CA VAL A 89 -4.96 -20.19 3.20
C VAL A 89 -6.45 -20.35 2.87
N ILE A 90 -6.86 -20.10 1.63
CA ILE A 90 -8.25 -20.26 1.14
C ILE A 90 -8.40 -21.44 0.17
N SER A 91 -7.34 -22.24 -0.04
CA SER A 91 -7.44 -23.47 -0.81
C SER A 91 -8.36 -24.45 -0.08
N ALA A 92 -9.21 -25.17 -0.82
CA ALA A 92 -10.18 -26.11 -0.25
C ALA A 92 -9.51 -27.19 0.63
N GLU A 93 -8.29 -27.59 0.30
CA GLU A 93 -7.52 -28.61 1.03
C GLU A 93 -6.97 -28.09 2.38
N ASN A 94 -6.66 -26.79 2.46
CA ASN A 94 -6.02 -26.17 3.62
C ASN A 94 -6.97 -25.28 4.43
N TRP A 95 -8.19 -25.06 3.94
CA TRP A 95 -9.16 -24.19 4.59
C TRP A 95 -9.59 -24.74 5.94
N LYS A 96 -9.50 -23.88 6.96
CA LYS A 96 -9.98 -24.17 8.31
C LYS A 96 -11.12 -23.21 8.62
N PRO A 97 -12.29 -23.68 9.06
CA PRO A 97 -13.39 -22.80 9.46
C PRO A 97 -13.04 -21.82 10.59
N ALA A 98 -11.96 -22.08 11.35
CA ALA A 98 -11.45 -21.16 12.36
C ALA A 98 -10.68 -19.96 11.76
N THR A 99 -10.26 -20.03 10.51
CA THR A 99 -9.54 -18.94 9.82
C THR A 99 -10.46 -17.73 9.68
N LYS A 100 -9.94 -16.57 10.10
CA LYS A 100 -10.64 -15.29 10.01
C LYS A 100 -10.27 -14.53 8.73
N THR A 101 -11.13 -13.60 8.33
CA THR A 101 -10.98 -12.80 7.11
C THR A 101 -9.77 -11.87 7.17
N ASP A 102 -9.43 -11.34 8.35
CA ASP A 102 -8.23 -10.53 8.57
C ASP A 102 -6.94 -11.30 8.23
N GLN A 103 -6.84 -12.56 8.65
CA GLN A 103 -5.71 -13.44 8.33
C GLN A 103 -5.59 -13.69 6.83
N VAL A 104 -6.73 -13.88 6.16
CA VAL A 104 -6.79 -14.03 4.69
C VAL A 104 -6.30 -12.76 3.99
N ILE A 105 -6.75 -11.59 4.42
CA ILE A 105 -6.32 -10.30 3.85
C ILE A 105 -4.82 -10.06 4.10
N GLN A 106 -4.32 -10.37 5.29
CA GLN A 106 -2.90 -10.26 5.61
C GLN A 106 -2.04 -11.19 4.74
N SER A 107 -2.47 -12.44 4.54
CA SER A 107 -1.80 -13.37 3.64
C SER A 107 -1.81 -12.89 2.19
N LEU A 108 -2.90 -12.29 1.73
CA LEU A 108 -2.97 -11.69 0.40
C LEU A 108 -2.00 -10.51 0.24
N ILE A 109 -1.92 -9.62 1.23
CA ILE A 109 -1.02 -8.47 1.21
C ILE A 109 0.44 -8.94 1.23
N ALA A 110 0.75 -9.98 2.01
CA ALA A 110 2.07 -10.60 2.01
C ALA A 110 2.44 -11.14 0.62
N LEU A 111 1.53 -11.85 -0.05
CA LEU A 111 1.74 -12.36 -1.40
C LEU A 111 1.95 -11.24 -2.44
N VAL A 112 1.22 -10.12 -2.33
CA VAL A 112 1.38 -8.96 -3.22
C VAL A 112 2.74 -8.28 -3.00
N ASN A 113 3.22 -8.24 -1.76
CA ASN A 113 4.51 -7.63 -1.43
C ASN A 113 5.70 -8.53 -1.77
N ASP A 114 5.54 -9.85 -1.64
CA ASP A 114 6.56 -10.84 -1.92
C ASP A 114 6.04 -11.92 -2.89
N PRO A 115 6.17 -11.70 -4.21
CA PRO A 115 5.73 -12.66 -5.21
C PRO A 115 6.48 -14.00 -5.13
N GLN A 116 5.75 -15.10 -5.32
CA GLN A 116 6.23 -16.47 -5.24
C GLN A 116 6.41 -17.08 -6.65
N PRO A 117 7.62 -17.04 -7.26
CA PRO A 117 7.85 -17.53 -8.63
C PRO A 117 7.77 -19.06 -8.77
N GLU A 118 7.85 -19.82 -7.68
CA GLU A 118 7.74 -21.29 -7.69
C GLU A 118 6.32 -21.79 -7.97
N HIS A 119 5.30 -20.98 -7.68
CA HIS A 119 3.88 -21.31 -7.86
C HIS A 119 3.12 -20.18 -8.57
N PRO A 120 3.49 -19.85 -9.83
CA PRO A 120 2.90 -18.72 -10.53
C PRO A 120 1.59 -19.12 -11.22
N LEU A 121 0.66 -18.16 -11.32
CA LEU A 121 -0.45 -18.23 -12.27
C LEU A 121 -0.01 -17.75 -13.67
N ARG A 122 0.98 -16.86 -13.71
CA ARG A 122 1.56 -16.28 -14.91
C ARG A 122 3.04 -16.64 -15.02
N ALA A 123 3.32 -17.73 -15.73
CA ALA A 123 4.67 -18.27 -15.88
C ALA A 123 5.62 -17.31 -16.62
N ASP A 124 5.10 -16.55 -17.58
CA ASP A 124 5.80 -15.47 -18.29
C ASP A 124 6.37 -14.43 -17.32
N LEU A 125 5.54 -13.97 -16.38
CA LEU A 125 5.94 -12.98 -15.38
C LEU A 125 6.88 -13.55 -14.33
N ALA A 126 6.70 -14.82 -13.96
CA ALA A 126 7.55 -15.49 -12.99
C ALA A 126 8.97 -15.70 -13.53
N GLU A 127 9.08 -16.05 -14.82
CA GLU A 127 10.36 -16.16 -15.52
C GLU A 127 11.04 -14.80 -15.62
N GLU A 128 10.30 -13.74 -15.99
CA GLU A 128 10.82 -12.37 -16.02
C GLU A 128 11.29 -11.92 -14.63
N TYR A 129 10.50 -12.19 -13.58
CA TYR A 129 10.83 -11.86 -12.19
C TYR A 129 12.09 -12.59 -11.69
N SER A 130 12.32 -13.82 -12.15
CA SER A 130 13.47 -14.63 -11.75
C SER A 130 14.74 -14.29 -12.54
N LYS A 131 14.62 -14.02 -13.85
CA LYS A 131 15.76 -13.72 -14.73
C LYS A 131 16.18 -12.25 -14.69
N ASP A 132 15.22 -11.32 -14.73
CA ASP A 132 15.47 -9.88 -14.76
C ASP A 132 14.49 -9.11 -13.87
N ARG A 133 14.87 -9.05 -12.58
CA ARG A 133 14.09 -8.32 -11.58
C ARG A 133 13.94 -6.83 -11.90
N LYS A 134 14.95 -6.20 -12.52
CA LYS A 134 14.92 -4.76 -12.80
C LYS A 134 13.88 -4.45 -13.87
N LYS A 135 13.87 -5.25 -14.94
CA LYS A 135 12.86 -5.12 -16.00
C LYS A 135 11.45 -5.40 -15.46
N PHE A 136 11.28 -6.47 -14.66
CA PHE A 136 10.01 -6.76 -14.00
C PHE A 136 9.52 -5.57 -13.17
N CYS A 137 10.37 -5.04 -12.28
CA CYS A 137 9.98 -3.92 -11.40
C CYS A 137 9.60 -2.67 -12.20
N LYS A 138 10.33 -2.36 -13.29
CA LYS A 138 9.99 -1.23 -14.16
C LYS A 138 8.62 -1.42 -14.83
N ASN A 139 8.38 -2.60 -15.41
CA ASN A 139 7.11 -2.92 -16.06
C ASN A 139 5.95 -2.89 -15.06
N ALA A 140 6.13 -3.49 -13.89
CA ALA A 140 5.14 -3.52 -12.82
C ALA A 140 4.83 -2.11 -12.29
N GLU A 141 5.83 -1.24 -12.18
CA GLU A 141 5.64 0.16 -11.77
C GLU A 141 4.85 0.95 -12.82
N GLU A 142 5.22 0.84 -14.10
CA GLU A 142 4.50 1.49 -15.20
C GLU A 142 3.05 0.99 -15.31
N PHE A 143 2.85 -0.31 -15.15
CA PHE A 143 1.52 -0.92 -15.14
C PHE A 143 0.68 -0.44 -13.95
N THR A 144 1.28 -0.35 -12.77
CA THR A 144 0.64 0.17 -11.55
C THR A 144 0.24 1.63 -11.73
N LYS A 145 1.06 2.47 -12.36
CA LYS A 145 0.69 3.86 -12.67
C LYS A 145 -0.45 3.97 -13.67
N LYS A 146 -0.53 3.04 -14.62
CA LYS A 146 -1.52 3.07 -15.71
C LYS A 146 -2.89 2.56 -15.27
N TYR A 147 -2.95 1.46 -14.52
CA TYR A 147 -4.19 0.78 -14.16
C TYR A 147 -4.50 0.78 -12.67
N GLY A 148 -3.50 1.03 -11.82
CA GLY A 148 -3.68 1.09 -10.39
C GLY A 148 -4.59 2.25 -9.99
N GLU A 149 -5.30 2.08 -8.89
CA GLU A 149 -6.13 3.13 -8.34
C GLU A 149 -5.31 4.15 -7.56
N LYS A 150 -5.88 5.34 -7.39
CA LYS A 150 -5.27 6.39 -6.57
C LYS A 150 -5.21 5.90 -5.12
N ARG A 151 -4.02 5.99 -4.53
CA ARG A 151 -3.83 5.68 -3.11
C ARG A 151 -4.67 6.66 -2.29
N PRO A 152 -5.41 6.17 -1.28
CA PRO A 152 -6.04 7.06 -0.33
C PRO A 152 -4.93 7.84 0.37
N VAL A 153 -5.09 9.16 0.45
CA VAL A 153 -4.17 10.01 1.21
C VAL A 153 -4.12 9.41 2.61
N LYS A 154 -2.92 9.17 3.16
CA LYS A 154 -2.81 8.89 4.60
C LYS A 154 -3.50 10.07 5.25
N ASP A 155 -4.62 9.84 5.92
CA ASP A 155 -5.17 10.84 6.82
C ASP A 155 -4.00 11.25 7.68
N CYS A 156 -3.51 12.48 7.46
CA CYS A 156 -2.62 13.10 8.38
C CYS A 156 -3.52 13.22 9.60
N VAL A 157 -3.40 12.28 10.54
CA VAL A 157 -3.89 12.51 11.89
C VAL A 157 -2.97 13.61 12.39
N CYS A 158 -3.31 14.85 12.04
CA CYS A 158 -2.87 16.03 12.73
C CYS A 158 -3.29 15.75 14.18
N LEU A 159 -2.37 15.24 14.99
CA LEU A 159 -2.55 15.18 16.42
C LEU A 159 -2.81 16.63 16.84
N ARG A 160 -4.10 16.93 17.05
CA ARG A 160 -4.68 18.14 17.65
C ARG A 160 -3.76 19.37 17.67
N GLY A 161 -4.10 20.37 16.85
CA GLY A 161 -3.76 21.76 17.16
C GLY A 161 -3.10 22.61 16.07
N CYS A 162 -3.61 22.57 14.83
CA CYS A 162 -3.29 23.66 13.89
C CYS A 162 -4.55 24.05 13.10
N ASP A 163 -5.48 24.71 13.79
CA ASP A 163 -6.50 25.52 13.14
C ASP A 163 -5.87 26.83 12.66
N ARG A 164 -5.67 26.94 11.35
CA ARG A 164 -6.02 28.10 10.50
C ARG A 164 -5.26 28.03 9.18
N MET A 165 -5.97 27.74 8.10
CA MET A 165 -5.67 28.32 6.80
C MET A 165 -6.99 28.86 6.25
N PRO A 166 -7.12 30.17 5.98
CA PRO A 166 -8.13 30.63 5.06
C PRO A 166 -7.61 30.41 3.62
N ARG A 167 -8.51 29.95 2.74
CA ARG A 167 -8.34 30.00 1.29
C ARG A 167 -8.83 31.34 0.74
N GLU A 168 -8.41 31.61 -0.49
CA GLU A 168 -8.70 32.73 -1.42
C GLU A 168 -7.59 33.80 -1.43
N GLY A 169 -7.04 34.22 -2.57
CA GLY A 169 -7.40 34.02 -3.97
C GLY A 169 -6.27 34.42 -4.92
N THR A 170 -6.62 34.40 -6.20
CA THR A 170 -5.87 34.63 -7.44
C THR A 170 -4.93 35.83 -7.50
N GLU A 171 -3.80 35.67 -8.20
CA GLU A 171 -3.30 36.48 -9.34
C GLU A 171 -1.76 36.44 -9.45
N GLY A 172 -1.24 36.48 -10.68
CA GLY A 172 0.11 36.98 -10.95
C GLY A 172 1.11 36.01 -11.58
N LEU A 173 1.27 36.13 -12.89
CA LEU A 173 2.47 35.78 -13.66
C LEU A 173 3.76 36.26 -12.97
N SER A 174 4.85 35.49 -13.07
CA SER A 174 6.05 35.88 -13.82
C SER A 174 7.20 34.87 -13.62
N ASP A 175 7.80 34.47 -14.73
CA ASP A 175 9.16 33.94 -14.83
C ASP A 175 10.15 34.73 -13.96
N CYS A 176 11.15 34.04 -13.40
CA CYS A 176 12.50 34.59 -13.42
C CYS A 176 13.56 33.52 -13.16
N SER A 177 14.31 33.23 -14.21
CA SER A 177 15.62 32.62 -14.17
C SER A 177 16.61 33.50 -13.37
N ASN A 178 17.50 32.83 -12.64
CA ASN A 178 18.91 33.17 -12.45
C ASN A 178 19.28 34.63 -12.08
N SER A 179 19.70 34.85 -10.83
CA SER A 179 20.95 35.55 -10.50
C SER A 179 21.11 35.74 -8.99
N GLY A 180 22.37 35.79 -8.51
CA GLY A 180 22.68 36.66 -7.37
C GLY A 180 23.30 36.05 -6.13
N ARG A 181 24.56 35.62 -6.24
CA ARG A 181 25.68 35.95 -5.33
C ARG A 181 25.46 35.79 -3.81
N ALA A 182 26.08 34.75 -3.25
CA ALA A 182 26.61 34.78 -1.90
C ALA A 182 27.87 35.67 -1.86
N ALA A 183 27.92 36.62 -0.92
CA ALA A 183 29.11 37.39 -0.57
C ALA A 183 29.52 37.07 0.88
N PRO A 184 30.83 37.06 1.19
CA PRO A 184 31.38 36.48 2.41
C PRO A 184 31.42 37.44 3.60
N ALA A 185 31.41 36.87 4.81
CA ALA A 185 31.58 37.59 6.07
C ALA A 185 33.03 38.09 6.26
N ALA A 186 33.17 39.34 6.68
CA ALA A 186 34.41 40.03 7.02
C ALA A 186 34.74 39.88 8.53
N PRO A 187 36.00 40.16 8.96
CA PRO A 187 36.60 39.62 10.18
C PRO A 187 36.51 40.55 11.39
N ILE A 188 36.63 39.99 12.60
CA ILE A 188 36.90 40.75 13.83
C ILE A 188 38.30 40.37 14.33
N GLN A 189 39.12 41.40 14.54
CA GLN A 189 40.52 41.34 14.96
C GLN A 189 40.69 41.41 16.49
N LEU A 190 41.75 40.70 16.93
CA LEU A 190 42.67 40.95 18.05
C LEU A 190 42.15 41.00 19.50
N HIS A 191 42.72 40.16 20.38
CA HIS A 191 43.95 40.52 21.07
C HIS A 191 44.68 39.28 21.63
N ARG A 192 45.96 39.14 21.27
CA ARG A 192 46.92 38.17 21.83
C ARG A 192 47.73 38.91 22.88
N SER A 193 47.75 38.40 24.10
CA SER A 193 48.72 38.78 25.13
C SER A 193 49.80 37.71 25.18
N GLU A 194 51.05 38.15 24.98
CA GLU A 194 52.26 37.34 25.11
C GLU A 194 52.49 36.93 26.57
N VAL A 195 52.95 35.68 26.79
CA VAL A 195 53.86 35.38 27.90
C VAL A 195 54.98 34.48 27.36
N SER A 196 56.18 35.08 27.37
CA SER A 196 57.50 34.50 27.17
C SER A 196 57.85 33.52 28.29
N VAL A 197 58.68 32.49 28.01
CA VAL A 197 60.00 32.25 28.63
C VAL A 197 60.51 30.80 28.41
N ARG A 198 61.62 30.73 27.64
CA ARG A 198 62.85 29.89 27.73
C ARG A 198 62.75 28.38 28.03
N ARG A 199 63.20 27.51 27.10
CA ARG A 199 64.58 26.95 26.96
C ARG A 199 65.14 26.31 28.26
N ARG A 200 65.14 24.99 28.37
CA ARG A 200 66.23 24.07 27.97
C ARG A 200 65.72 22.64 27.96
#